data_AF-A0AB39RNP6-F1
#
_entry.id   AF-A0AB39RNP6-F1
#
_cell.length_a   1.000
_cell.length_b   1.000
_cell.length_c   1.000
_cell.angle_alpha   90.00
_cell.angle_beta   90.00
_cell.angle_gamma   90.00
#
_symmetry.space_group_name_H-M   'P 1'
#
loop_
_entity.id
_entity.type
_entity.pdbx_description
1 polymer ?
#
loop_
_entity_poly.entity_id
_entity_poly.type
_entity_poly.pdbx_seq_one_letter_code
_entity_poly.pdbx_strand_id
1 'polypeptide(L)' 'MPEESTPGRLGMEARSVKFPDGSSGIILVKAGTPQDEADLIAAQVWTQRLESDAPADAPAD' A
#
# COMPACT_ATOMS: atom_id res chain seq x y z
N MET A 1 18.77 -14.62 26.16
CA MET A 1 19.24 -13.54 25.27
C MET A 1 18.06 -12.59 25.11
N PRO A 2 18.13 -11.33 25.56
CA PRO A 2 17.05 -10.40 25.25
C PRO A 2 17.10 -10.15 23.75
N GLU A 3 15.97 -10.29 23.07
CA GLU A 3 15.83 -9.91 21.67
C GLU A 3 16.15 -8.43 21.59
N GLU A 4 17.31 -8.11 21.00
CA GLU A 4 17.72 -6.75 20.73
C GLU A 4 16.74 -6.21 19.70
N SER A 5 15.68 -5.56 20.18
CA SER A 5 14.77 -4.76 19.38
C SER A 5 15.60 -3.74 18.64
N THR A 6 16.01 -4.09 17.42
CA THR A 6 16.75 -3.20 16.53
C THR A 6 15.95 -1.91 16.49
N PRO A 7 16.54 -0.73 16.80
CA PRO A 7 15.78 0.50 16.81
C PRO A 7 15.15 0.68 15.43
N GLY A 8 13.83 0.48 15.35
CA GLY A 8 13.11 0.53 14.10
C GLY A 8 13.38 1.88 13.44
N ARG A 9 13.62 1.89 12.13
CA ARG A 9 13.79 3.15 11.39
C ARG A 9 12.59 4.04 11.71
N LEU A 10 12.85 5.26 12.15
CA LEU A 10 11.82 6.21 12.54
C LEU A 10 11.30 6.94 11.29
N GLY A 11 10.00 7.20 11.22
CA GLY A 11 9.37 7.95 10.13
C GLY A 11 8.72 7.08 9.05
N MET A 12 8.62 7.63 7.83
CA MET A 12 8.08 6.94 6.67
C MET A 12 9.17 6.72 5.61
N GLU A 13 9.05 5.64 4.85
CA GLU A 13 9.94 5.25 3.76
C GLU A 13 9.13 5.18 2.46
N ALA A 14 9.67 5.77 1.38
CA ALA A 14 9.10 5.64 0.06
C ALA A 14 9.56 4.31 -0.55
N ARG A 15 8.60 3.47 -0.95
CA ARG A 15 8.87 2.16 -1.55
C ARG A 15 8.22 2.02 -2.90
N SER A 16 8.99 1.50 -3.86
CA SER A 16 8.46 1.03 -5.13
C SER A 16 7.70 -0.28 -4.90
N VAL A 17 6.51 -0.37 -5.47
CA VAL A 17 5.59 -1.51 -5.34
C VAL A 17 5.00 -1.84 -6.70
N LYS A 18 4.50 -3.08 -6.85
CA LYS A 18 3.72 -3.49 -8.01
C LYS A 18 2.24 -3.55 -7.63
N PHE A 19 1.42 -2.82 -8.37
CA PHE A 19 -0.02 -2.89 -8.24
C PHE A 19 -0.58 -4.15 -8.92
N PRO A 20 -1.79 -4.58 -8.55
CA PRO A 20 -2.44 -5.76 -9.13
C PRO A 20 -2.68 -5.70 -10.64
N ASP A 21 -2.74 -4.50 -11.22
CA ASP A 21 -2.86 -4.26 -12.66
C ASP A 21 -1.54 -4.43 -13.43
N GLY A 22 -0.44 -4.72 -12.72
CA GLY A 22 0.90 -4.85 -13.27
C GLY A 22 1.66 -3.53 -13.38
N SER A 23 1.01 -2.39 -13.07
CA SER A 23 1.67 -1.09 -13.01
C SER A 23 2.60 -1.01 -11.80
N SER A 24 3.65 -0.19 -11.91
CA SER A 24 4.55 0.11 -10.79
C SER A 24 4.23 1.47 -10.21
N GLY A 25 4.31 1.60 -8.89
CA GLY A 25 4.09 2.86 -8.19
C GLY A 25 4.99 3.04 -7.00
N ILE A 26 4.90 4.21 -6.36
CA ILE A 26 5.59 4.50 -5.11
C ILE A 26 4.54 4.75 -4.05
N ILE A 27 4.69 4.11 -2.89
CA ILE A 27 3.88 4.36 -1.69
C ILE A 27 4.77 4.80 -0.53
N LEU A 28 4.18 5.56 0.40
CA LEU A 28 4.79 5.89 1.68
C LEU A 28 4.32 4.87 2.73
N VAL A 29 5.27 4.10 3.27
CA VAL A 29 5.01 3.13 4.35
C VAL A 29 5.83 3.51 5.59
N LYS A 30 5.52 2.90 6.73
CA LYS A 30 6.35 3.09 7.92
C LYS A 30 7.77 2.59 7.64
N ALA A 31 8.77 3.34 8.11
CA ALA A 31 10.14 2.91 7.90
C ALA A 31 10.41 1.58 8.63
N GLY A 32 11.01 0.63 7.93
CA GLY A 32 11.18 -0.75 8.39
C GLY A 32 10.07 -1.72 7.95
N THR A 33 9.02 -1.25 7.26
CA THR A 33 8.03 -2.15 6.63
C THR A 33 8.71 -3.04 5.56
N PRO A 34 8.55 -4.37 5.64
CA PRO A 34 9.03 -5.31 4.61
C PRO A 34 8.41 -5.04 3.25
N GLN A 35 9.09 -5.48 2.18
CA GLN A 35 8.61 -5.27 0.82
C GLN A 35 7.26 -5.97 0.57
N ASP A 36 7.12 -7.22 1.00
CA ASP A 36 5.88 -7.99 0.83
C ASP A 36 4.68 -7.31 1.51
N GLU A 37 4.91 -6.72 2.69
CA GLU A 37 3.88 -5.96 3.39
C GLU A 37 3.54 -4.66 2.65
N ALA A 38 4.54 -3.95 2.12
CA ALA A 38 4.32 -2.77 1.29
C ALA A 38 3.52 -3.09 0.02
N ASP A 39 3.80 -4.21 -0.66
CA ASP A 39 3.05 -4.66 -1.84
C ASP A 39 1.59 -5.03 -1.48
N LEU A 40 1.35 -5.66 -0.33
CA LEU A 40 -0.01 -5.92 0.17
C LEU A 40 -0.79 -4.64 0.49
N ILE A 41 -0.13 -3.64 1.08
CA ILE A 41 -0.73 -2.31 1.34
C ILE A 41 -1.07 -1.64 0.02
N ALA A 42 -0.16 -1.67 -0.95
CA ALA A 42 -0.36 -1.10 -2.29
C ALA A 42 -1.57 -1.72 -2.99
N ALA A 43 -1.70 -3.06 -2.96
CA ALA A 43 -2.81 -3.78 -3.55
C ALA A 43 -4.16 -3.43 -2.91
N GLN A 44 -4.20 -3.27 -1.58
CA GLN A 44 -5.42 -2.88 -0.86
C GLN A 44 -5.86 -1.45 -1.19
N VAL A 45 -4.92 -0.50 -1.25
CA VAL A 45 -5.22 0.89 -1.63
C VAL A 45 -5.69 0.96 -3.08
N TRP A 46 -5.06 0.19 -3.97
CA TRP A 46 -5.45 0.11 -5.38
C TRP A 46 -6.87 -0.41 -5.57
N THR A 47 -7.24 -1.48 -4.85
CA THR A 47 -8.58 -2.08 -4.92
C THR A 47 -9.65 -1.09 -4.44
N GLN A 48 -9.43 -0.45 -3.29
CA GLN A 48 -10.37 0.56 -2.76
C GLN A 48 -10.56 1.76 -3.69
N ARG A 49 -9.52 2.14 -4.45
CA ARG A 49 -9.62 3.22 -5.44
C ARG A 49 -10.53 2.82 -6.60
N LEU A 50 -10.41 1.59 -7.11
CA LEU A 50 -11.27 1.11 -8.19
C LEU A 50 -12.73 0.99 -7.75
N GLU A 51 -12.97 0.58 -6.49
CA GLU A 51 -14.32 0.53 -5.92
C GLU A 51 -14.94 1.92 -5.73
N SER A 52 -14.11 2.95 -5.47
CA SER A 52 -14.59 4.34 -5.33
C SER A 52 -14.76 5.07 -6.67
N ASP A 53 -14.09 4.62 -7.74
CA ASP A 53 -14.20 5.17 -9.10
C ASP A 53 -15.28 4.46 -9.92
N ALA A 54 -15.86 3.38 -9.39
CA ALA A 54 -17.07 2.79 -9.96
C ALA A 54 -18.14 3.88 -10.03
N PRO A 55 -18.70 4.19 -11.22
CA PRO A 55 -19.76 5.16 -11.30
C PRO A 55 -20.86 4.69 -10.37
N ALA A 56 -21.30 5.57 -9.47
CA ALA A 56 -22.61 5.47 -8.87
C ALA A 56 -23.61 5.49 -10.05
N ASP A 57 -23.84 4.31 -10.64
CA ASP A 57 -24.71 4.16 -11.79
C ASP A 57 -26.08 4.61 -11.34
N ALA A 58 -26.52 5.63 -12.06
CA ALA A 58 -27.69 6.44 -11.80
C ALA A 58 -28.95 5.57 -11.75
N PRO A 59 -29.95 5.89 -10.90
CA PRO A 59 -31.30 5.50 -11.25
C PRO A 59 -31.67 6.28 -12.51
N ALA A 60 -31.78 5.58 -13.63
CA ALA A 60 -32.52 6.04 -14.79
C ALA A 60 -34.00 6.13 -14.41
N ASP A 61 -34.55 7.35 -14.39
CA ASP A 61 -35.99 7.62 -14.54
C ASP A 61 -36.17 8.90 -15.37
#